data_AF-A0A925A4L1-F1
#
_entry.id   AF-A0A925A4L1-F1
#
_cell.length_a   1.000
_cell.length_b   1.000
_cell.length_c   1.000
_cell.angle_alpha   90.00
_cell.angle_beta   90.00
_cell.angle_gamma   90.00
#
_symmetry.space_group_name_H-M   'P 1'
#
loop_
_entity.id
_entity.type
_entity.pdbx_description
1 polymer ?
#
loop_
_entity_poly.entity_id
_entity_poly.type
_entity_poly.pdbx_seq_one_letter_code
_entity_poly.pdbx_strand_id
1 'polypeptide(L)' 'MKIEVNMELCQHYGQCVFEAPNLFSLNDDDKLEHHAEADDSERDNVEAAVDICPMQAIRIVE' A
#
# COMPACT_ATOMS: atom_id res chain seq x y z
N MET A 1 -0.09 13.07 2.78
CA MET A 1 0.62 12.52 1.60
C MET A 1 -0.33 11.73 0.72
N LYS A 2 -0.04 11.64 -0.58
CA LYS A 2 -0.80 10.78 -1.49
C LYS A 2 -0.04 9.47 -1.82
N ILE A 3 -0.81 8.39 -1.96
CA ILE A 3 -0.33 7.03 -2.22
C ILE A 3 -0.88 6.60 -3.58
N GLU A 4 0.00 6.09 -4.44
CA GLU A 4 -0.38 5.48 -5.71
C GLU A 4 0.04 4.02 -5.73
N VAL A 5 -0.91 3.14 -6.05
CA VAL A 5 -0.66 1.72 -6.30
C VAL A 5 -0.90 1.40 -7.76
N ASN A 6 0.14 0.97 -8.48
CA ASN A 6 -0.01 0.45 -9.83
C ASN A 6 -0.67 -0.94 -9.78
N MET A 7 -1.98 -0.98 -10.04
CA MET A 7 -2.77 -2.21 -10.02
C MET A 7 -2.50 -3.16 -11.19
N GLU A 8 -1.82 -2.70 -12.25
CA GLU A 8 -1.35 -3.59 -13.32
C GLU A 8 -0.11 -4.41 -12.88
N LEU A 9 0.72 -3.85 -12.00
CA LEU A 9 1.87 -4.53 -11.41
C LEU A 9 1.50 -5.32 -10.15
N CYS A 10 0.55 -4.82 -9.37
CA CYS A 10 0.14 -5.44 -8.11
C CYS A 10 -0.40 -6.87 -8.33
N GLN A 11 0.13 -7.83 -7.56
CA GLN A 11 -0.30 -9.23 -7.59
C GLN A 11 -1.01 -9.65 -6.29
N HIS A 12 -1.43 -8.67 -5.47
CA HIS A 12 -2.18 -8.90 -4.23
C HIS A 12 -1.48 -9.80 -3.19
N TYR A 13 -0.15 -9.76 -3.09
CA TYR A 13 0.60 -10.50 -2.07
C TYR A 13 0.30 -10.08 -0.62
N GLY A 14 -0.33 -8.92 -0.41
CA GLY A 14 -0.82 -8.48 0.90
C GLY A 14 0.26 -8.00 1.88
N GLN A 15 1.54 -7.95 1.49
CA GLN A 15 2.61 -7.56 2.42
C GLN A 15 2.45 -6.13 2.97
N CYS A 16 1.97 -5.20 2.15
CA CYS A 16 1.67 -3.84 2.58
C CYS A 16 0.59 -3.75 3.67
N VAL A 17 -0.30 -4.74 3.78
CA VAL A 17 -1.33 -4.80 4.83
C VAL A 17 -0.70 -5.01 6.21
N PHE A 18 0.44 -5.69 6.30
CA PHE A 18 1.15 -5.88 7.57
C PHE A 18 1.88 -4.62 8.01
N GLU A 19 2.46 -3.87 7.06
CA GLU A 19 3.23 -2.66 7.35
C GLU A 19 2.32 -1.44 7.63
N ALA A 20 1.24 -1.27 6.86
CA ALA A 20 0.29 -0.18 7.05
C ALA A 20 -1.17 -0.68 7.00
N PRO A 21 -1.63 -1.41 8.04
CA PRO A 21 -2.97 -2.03 8.09
C PRO A 21 -4.11 -1.02 8.08
N ASN A 22 -3.84 0.25 8.43
CA ASN A 22 -4.83 1.32 8.36
C ASN A 22 -5.04 1.85 6.94
N LEU A 23 -4.13 1.55 6.01
CA LEU A 23 -4.09 2.13 4.66
C LEU A 23 -4.27 1.09 3.56
N PHE A 24 -3.89 -0.15 3.81
CA PHE A 24 -4.03 -1.26 2.87
C PHE A 24 -4.82 -2.40 3.51
N SER A 25 -5.68 -3.03 2.73
CA SER A 25 -6.39 -4.24 3.13
C SER A 25 -6.59 -5.19 1.94
N LEU A 26 -6.78 -6.47 2.22
CA LEU A 26 -7.31 -7.41 1.23
C LEU A 26 -8.81 -7.58 1.50
N ASN A 27 -9.62 -7.48 0.46
CA ASN A 27 -11.05 -7.75 0.53
C ASN A 27 -11.34 -9.25 0.49
N ASP A 28 -12.63 -9.62 0.51
CA ASP A 28 -13.08 -11.01 0.57
C ASP A 28 -12.67 -11.87 -0.65
N ASP A 29 -12.29 -11.22 -1.77
CA ASP A 29 -11.79 -11.88 -2.98
C ASP A 29 -10.24 -11.89 -3.06
N ASP A 30 -9.56 -11.66 -1.93
CA ASP A 30 -8.10 -11.49 -1.82
C ASP A 30 -7.55 -10.39 -2.76
N LYS A 31 -8.34 -9.36 -3.03
CA LYS A 31 -7.93 -8.19 -3.82
C LYS A 31 -7.53 -7.04 -2.93
N LEU A 32 -6.44 -6.39 -3.30
CA LEU A 32 -5.89 -5.24 -2.59
C LEU A 32 -6.81 -4.02 -2.77
N GLU A 33 -7.22 -3.46 -1.65
CA GLU A 33 -7.86 -2.17 -1.52
C GLU A 33 -6.94 -1.24 -0.72
N HIS A 34 -6.97 0.05 -1.02
CA HIS A 34 -6.11 1.03 -0.36
C HIS A 34 -6.73 2.42 -0.30
N HIS A 35 -6.28 3.19 0.69
CA HIS A 35 -6.54 4.62 0.77
C HIS A 35 -5.52 5.38 -0.09
N ALA A 36 -6.01 6.25 -0.96
CA ALA A 36 -5.15 7.07 -1.83
C ALA A 36 -4.48 8.24 -1.09
N GLU A 37 -4.96 8.58 0.10
CA GLU A 37 -4.44 9.66 0.94
C GLU A 37 -4.18 9.12 2.35
N ALA A 38 -3.09 9.60 2.95
CA ALA A 38 -2.71 9.28 4.32
C ALA A 38 -2.19 10.51 5.04
N ASP A 39 -2.41 10.56 6.36
CA ASP A 39 -1.81 11.57 7.24
C ASP A 39 -0.29 11.41 7.30
N ASP A 40 0.41 12.51 7.55
CA ASP A 40 1.88 12.51 7.65
C ASP A 40 2.42 11.63 8.78
N SER A 41 1.60 11.30 9.78
CA SER A 41 1.93 10.35 10.85
C SER A 41 2.06 8.90 10.37
N GLU A 42 1.48 8.55 9.23
CA GLU A 42 1.57 7.20 8.64
C GLU A 42 2.78 7.06 7.71
N ARG A 43 3.61 8.10 7.57
CA ARG A 43 4.72 8.12 6.59
C ARG A 43 5.62 6.89 6.70
N ASP A 44 6.08 6.59 7.91
CA ASP A 44 6.99 5.46 8.15
C ASP A 44 6.34 4.13 7.77
N ASN A 45 5.03 3.97 8.03
CA ASN A 45 4.28 2.76 7.67
C ASN A 45 4.13 2.63 6.15
N VAL A 46 3.87 3.75 5.45
CA VAL A 46 3.76 3.76 3.99
C VAL A 46 5.12 3.49 3.33
N GLU A 47 6.21 4.05 3.87
CA GLU A 47 7.56 3.79 3.39
C GLU A 47 7.93 2.31 3.57
N ALA A 48 7.61 1.71 4.73
CA ALA A 48 7.79 0.28 4.93
C ALA A 48 6.95 -0.57 3.96
N ALA A 49 5.70 -0.16 3.68
CA ALA A 49 4.84 -0.81 2.70
C ALA A 49 5.40 -0.74 1.26
N VAL A 50 6.02 0.39 0.90
CA VAL A 50 6.73 0.57 -0.39
C VAL A 50 7.91 -0.40 -0.48
N ASP A 51 8.75 -0.44 0.56
CA ASP A 51 9.96 -1.25 0.58
C ASP A 51 9.67 -2.76 0.54
N ILE A 52 8.64 -3.21 1.28
CA ILE A 52 8.30 -4.63 1.34
C ILE A 52 7.61 -5.13 0.06
N CYS A 53 7.02 -4.26 -0.75
CA CYS A 53 6.23 -4.65 -1.91
C CYS A 53 7.08 -5.44 -2.94
N PRO A 54 6.80 -6.74 -3.20
CA PRO A 54 7.64 -7.55 -4.09
C PRO A 54 7.65 -7.07 -5.53
N MET A 55 6.53 -6.48 -5.95
CA MET A 55 6.32 -5.97 -7.30
C MET A 55 6.72 -4.50 -7.44
N GLN A 56 7.15 -3.85 -6.35
CA GLN A 56 7.48 -2.42 -6.30
C GLN A 56 6.35 -1.55 -6.90
N ALA A 57 5.10 -1.92 -6.57
CA ALA A 57 3.90 -1.36 -7.17
C ALA A 57 3.39 -0.10 -6.44
N ILE A 58 3.91 0.20 -5.24
CA ILE A 58 3.44 1.28 -4.37
C ILE A 58 4.41 2.46 -4.49
N ARG A 59 3.87 3.68 -4.54
CA ARG A 59 4.64 4.93 -4.53
C ARG A 59 3.98 5.96 -3.63
N ILE A 60 4.80 6.74 -2.94
CA ILE A 60 4.37 8.00 -2.33
C ILE A 60 4.52 9.08 -3.40
N VAL A 61 3.44 9.79 -3.67
CA VAL A 61 3.41 10.92 -4.60
C VAL A 61 2.84 12.11 -3.83
N GLU A 62 3.46 13.28 -3.95
CA GLU A 62 3.08 14.54 -3.27
C GLU A 62 2.63 14.42 -1.78
#